data_AF-A0A1C1CGS5-F1
#
_entry.id   AF-A0A1C1CGS5-F1
#
_cell.length_a   1.000
_cell.length_b   1.000
_cell.length_c   1.000
_cell.angle_alpha   90.00
_cell.angle_beta   90.00
_cell.angle_gamma   90.00
#
_symmetry.space_group_name_H-M   'P 1'
#
loop_
_entity.id
_entity.type
_entity.pdbx_description
1 polymer ?
#
loop_
_entity_poly.entity_id
_entity_poly.type
_entity_poly.pdbx_seq_one_letter_code
_entity_poly.pdbx_strand_id
1 'polypeptide(L)'
;MWVSWAPLPSRLAQLTPTFQDDRSEIDIEIVTMGTSFVNNTISFTSHPSLAADGQPIPDATVLRSLSDPHFQPEVFREYRFDIHPDLGVQYFVDGRLVHVNRRNVPGDGMGGNLQFKLWADGNSWWSGRPSTTDVFLTIKSIVAYFNVSSPDPEWWDGCEAAGGPSQETVCLVT
;
A
#
# COMPACT_ATOMS: atom_id res chain seq x y z
N MET A 1 -6.64 2.95 5.72
CA MET A 1 -5.89 2.05 6.63
C MET A 1 -5.05 2.90 7.58
N TRP A 2 -5.10 2.67 8.90
CA TRP A 2 -4.31 3.47 9.85
C TRP A 2 -3.00 2.77 10.26
N VAL A 3 -1.84 3.36 9.95
CA VAL A 3 -0.51 2.78 10.26
C VAL A 3 0.33 3.77 11.05
N SER A 4 0.94 3.32 12.16
CA SER A 4 1.98 4.07 12.90
C SER A 4 3.20 3.22 13.14
N TRP A 5 4.31 3.89 13.39
CA TRP A 5 5.62 3.31 13.60
C TRP A 5 6.21 3.81 14.93
N ALA A 6 6.99 2.97 15.60
CA ALA A 6 7.89 3.45 16.66
C ALA A 6 9.24 3.85 16.02
N PRO A 7 9.86 4.97 16.40
CA PRO A 7 11.00 5.53 15.68
C PRO A 7 12.26 4.73 15.96
N LEU A 8 12.71 3.91 15.01
CA LEU A 8 14.07 3.38 14.99
C LEU A 8 14.60 3.31 13.55
N PRO A 9 15.93 3.39 13.34
CA PRO A 9 16.47 3.57 12.01
C PRO A 9 16.30 2.32 11.13
N SER A 10 16.04 2.60 9.86
CA SER A 10 16.42 1.90 8.63
C SER A 10 15.59 0.71 8.21
N ARG A 11 14.39 0.92 7.65
CA ARG A 11 13.54 -0.16 7.10
C ARG A 11 12.61 0.28 5.99
N LEU A 12 12.30 -0.67 5.12
CA LEU A 12 11.22 -0.61 4.17
C LEU A 12 10.02 -1.39 4.71
N ALA A 13 8.86 -0.76 4.65
CA ALA A 13 7.59 -1.42 4.83
C ALA A 13 6.82 -1.29 3.54
N GLN A 14 6.36 -2.40 3.00
CA GLN A 14 5.63 -2.44 1.75
C GLN A 14 4.20 -2.88 2.03
N LEU A 15 3.26 -2.04 1.61
CA LEU A 15 1.86 -2.38 1.49
C LEU A 15 1.63 -2.69 0.01
N THR A 16 1.37 -3.96 -0.31
CA THR A 16 1.04 -4.40 -1.67
C THR A 16 -0.40 -4.85 -1.73
N PRO A 17 -1.36 -3.94 -1.93
CA PRO A 17 -2.77 -4.27 -1.94
C PRO A 17 -3.28 -5.22 -3.04
N THR A 18 -2.62 -5.31 -4.19
CA THR A 18 -3.09 -6.16 -5.29
C THR A 18 -1.92 -6.86 -5.97
N PHE A 19 -1.50 -8.00 -5.44
CA PHE A 19 -0.58 -8.88 -6.18
C PHE A 19 -1.36 -10.05 -6.77
N GLN A 20 -1.46 -10.12 -8.09
CA GLN A 20 -1.84 -11.34 -8.80
C GLN A 20 -0.73 -11.76 -9.77
N ASP A 21 -0.15 -10.79 -10.45
CA ASP A 21 1.07 -10.90 -11.24
C ASP A 21 1.74 -9.52 -11.37
N ASP A 22 2.96 -9.50 -11.90
CA ASP A 22 3.76 -8.27 -12.06
C ASP A 22 3.16 -7.26 -13.08
N ARG A 23 2.02 -7.57 -13.71
CA ARG A 23 1.42 -6.70 -14.74
C ARG A 23 0.52 -5.62 -14.15
N SER A 24 0.05 -5.80 -12.92
CA SER A 24 -0.77 -4.80 -12.22
C SER A 24 -0.64 -4.99 -10.71
N GLU A 25 0.35 -4.33 -10.14
CA GLU A 25 0.58 -4.26 -8.69
C GLU A 25 0.51 -2.79 -8.24
N ILE A 26 -0.05 -2.56 -7.06
CA ILE A 26 -0.22 -1.25 -6.44
C ILE A 26 0.53 -1.32 -5.12
N ASP A 27 1.39 -0.34 -4.84
CA ASP A 27 2.20 -0.29 -3.63
C ASP A 27 2.14 1.08 -2.95
N ILE A 28 2.17 1.01 -1.63
CA ILE A 28 2.55 2.13 -0.77
C ILE A 28 3.70 1.64 0.09
N GLU A 29 4.88 2.21 -0.08
CA GLU A 29 6.06 1.75 0.66
C GLU A 29 6.72 2.85 1.46
N ILE A 30 6.99 2.59 2.73
CA ILE A 30 7.61 3.53 3.65
C ILE A 30 9.05 3.07 3.88
N VAL A 31 10.02 3.86 3.45
CA VAL A 31 11.45 3.67 3.67
C VAL A 31 11.92 4.64 4.76
N THR A 32 12.03 4.16 6.00
CA THR A 32 12.55 4.94 7.12
C THR A 32 14.07 5.14 7.03
N MET A 33 14.57 6.06 7.85
CA MET A 33 15.97 6.48 7.90
C MET A 33 17.00 5.34 7.92
N GLY A 34 17.68 5.05 6.82
CA GLY A 34 18.65 3.97 6.67
C GLY A 34 19.73 4.19 5.63
N THR A 35 20.09 3.11 4.94
CA THR A 35 21.28 3.03 4.07
C THR A 35 20.96 2.97 2.58
N SER A 36 19.68 3.06 2.21
CA SER A 36 19.27 3.04 0.80
C SER A 36 19.35 4.41 0.13
N PHE A 37 19.26 4.43 -1.21
CA PHE A 37 19.22 5.65 -1.99
C PHE A 37 17.89 6.41 -1.83
N VAL A 38 16.77 5.71 -1.71
CA VAL A 38 15.44 6.29 -1.46
C VAL A 38 15.17 6.49 0.05
N ASN A 39 16.21 6.57 0.85
CA ASN A 39 16.13 6.73 2.29
C ASN A 39 15.19 7.88 2.72
N ASN A 40 14.43 7.64 3.79
CA ASN A 40 13.56 8.62 4.44
C ASN A 40 12.46 9.14 3.51
N THR A 41 11.85 8.20 2.77
CA THR A 41 10.77 8.49 1.83
C THR A 41 9.59 7.56 2.00
N ILE A 42 8.45 7.97 1.46
CA ILE A 42 7.33 7.11 1.11
C ILE A 42 7.18 7.09 -0.42
N SER A 43 6.98 5.91 -0.99
CA SER A 43 6.67 5.68 -2.40
C SER A 43 5.19 5.36 -2.58
N PHE A 44 4.62 5.84 -3.68
CA PHE A 44 3.35 5.41 -4.23
C PHE A 44 3.63 4.87 -5.63
N THR A 45 3.47 3.56 -5.83
CA THR A 45 3.89 2.90 -7.06
C THR A 45 2.75 2.10 -7.69
N SER A 46 2.54 2.27 -8.99
CA SER A 46 1.77 1.32 -9.80
C SER A 46 2.73 0.59 -10.74
N HIS A 47 2.82 -0.72 -10.58
CA HIS A 47 3.66 -1.59 -11.38
C HIS A 47 3.01 -1.94 -12.72
N PRO A 48 3.84 -2.22 -13.75
CA PRO A 48 5.29 -2.06 -13.78
C PRO A 48 5.77 -0.60 -13.65
N SER A 49 6.83 -0.40 -12.87
CA SER A 49 7.50 0.91 -12.69
C SER A 49 8.64 1.15 -13.67
N LEU A 50 9.06 0.12 -14.41
CA LEU A 50 10.09 0.17 -15.44
C LEU A 50 9.51 -0.26 -16.80
N ALA A 51 9.93 0.40 -17.87
CA ALA A 51 9.60 0.02 -19.23
C ALA A 51 10.47 -1.17 -19.69
N ALA A 52 10.18 -1.71 -20.87
CA ALA A 52 10.90 -2.87 -21.41
C ALA A 52 12.40 -2.62 -21.65
N ASP A 53 12.82 -1.36 -21.77
CA ASP A 53 14.21 -0.93 -21.89
C ASP A 53 14.90 -0.67 -20.54
N GLY A 54 14.19 -0.93 -19.43
CA GLY A 54 14.66 -0.71 -18.07
C GLY A 54 14.59 0.74 -17.59
N GLN A 55 14.11 1.68 -18.41
CA GLN A 55 13.93 3.07 -17.98
C GLN A 55 12.71 3.20 -17.05
N PRO A 56 12.75 4.09 -16.05
CA PRO A 56 11.57 4.39 -15.24
C PRO A 56 10.40 4.85 -16.10
N ILE A 57 9.24 4.24 -15.89
CA ILE A 57 8.00 4.73 -16.49
C ILE A 57 7.65 6.05 -15.78
N PRO A 58 7.48 7.16 -16.54
CA PRO A 58 7.11 8.43 -15.95
C PRO A 58 5.85 8.30 -15.09
N ASP A 59 5.92 8.87 -13.88
CA ASP A 59 4.86 8.88 -12.88
C ASP A 59 4.40 7.50 -12.39
N ALA A 60 5.10 6.40 -12.73
CA ALA A 60 4.77 5.08 -12.18
C ALA A 60 5.07 4.98 -10.68
N THR A 61 6.15 5.63 -10.24
CA THR A 61 6.53 5.77 -8.83
C THR A 61 6.66 7.24 -8.50
N VAL A 62 6.04 7.66 -7.40
CA VAL A 62 6.21 8.99 -6.83
C VAL A 62 6.74 8.88 -5.41
N LEU A 63 7.87 9.57 -5.15
CA LEU A 63 8.48 9.67 -3.83
C LEU A 63 8.04 10.96 -3.12
N ARG A 64 7.84 10.85 -1.81
CA ARG A 64 7.67 11.98 -0.88
C ARG A 64 8.60 11.80 0.32
N SER A 65 9.08 12.91 0.88
CA SER A 65 9.95 12.85 2.06
C SER A 65 9.14 12.56 3.32
N LEU A 66 9.62 11.66 4.18
CA LEU A 66 9.05 11.43 5.51
C LEU A 66 9.33 12.59 6.48
N SER A 67 10.22 13.53 6.10
CA SER A 67 10.41 14.77 6.85
C SER A 67 9.24 15.74 6.71
N ASP A 68 8.36 15.53 5.71
CA ASP A 68 7.11 16.26 5.60
C ASP A 68 6.18 15.84 6.76
N PRO A 69 5.66 16.79 7.56
CA PRO A 69 4.71 16.51 8.63
C PRO A 69 3.48 15.72 8.21
N HIS A 70 3.11 15.70 6.92
CA HIS A 70 1.99 14.91 6.40
C HIS A 70 2.32 13.42 6.24
N PHE A 71 3.60 13.04 6.17
CA PHE A 71 4.06 11.67 5.92
C PHE A 71 4.87 11.06 7.09
N GLN A 72 4.89 11.71 8.26
CA GLN A 72 5.66 11.22 9.41
C GLN A 72 5.20 9.82 9.85
N PRO A 73 6.11 8.84 9.93
CA PRO A 73 5.76 7.47 10.27
C PRO A 73 5.41 7.29 11.76
N GLU A 74 5.83 8.17 12.65
CA GLU A 74 5.63 8.01 14.10
C GLU A 74 4.17 8.19 14.56
N VAL A 75 3.30 8.63 13.66
CA VAL A 75 1.89 8.90 13.93
C VAL A 75 1.02 7.96 13.10
N PHE A 76 -0.12 7.53 13.64
CA PHE A 76 -1.10 6.78 12.86
C PHE A 76 -1.64 7.65 11.73
N ARG A 77 -1.40 7.24 10.48
CA ARG A 77 -1.87 7.90 9.26
C ARG A 77 -2.82 7.01 8.49
N GLU A 78 -3.85 7.60 7.90
CA GLU A 78 -4.69 6.90 6.95
C GLU A 78 -3.99 6.81 5.58
N TYR A 79 -3.57 5.62 5.17
CA TYR A 79 -3.20 5.31 3.80
C TYR A 79 -4.37 4.65 3.07
N ARG A 80 -4.73 5.17 1.91
CA ARG A 80 -5.83 4.68 1.08
C ARG A 80 -5.44 4.74 -0.38
N PHE A 81 -5.93 3.79 -1.15
CA PHE A 81 -5.92 3.84 -2.61
C PHE A 81 -7.32 3.48 -3.10
N ASP A 82 -7.74 4.12 -4.18
CA ASP A 82 -8.97 3.81 -4.91
C ASP A 82 -8.60 3.34 -6.30
N ILE A 83 -9.26 2.30 -6.79
CA ILE A 83 -9.07 1.77 -8.15
C ILE A 83 -10.36 2.00 -8.93
N HIS A 84 -10.26 2.68 -10.06
CA HIS A 84 -11.40 2.92 -10.95
C HIS A 84 -10.95 2.88 -12.40
N PRO A 85 -11.69 2.21 -13.31
CA PRO A 85 -11.29 2.06 -14.72
C PRO A 85 -11.02 3.42 -15.41
N ASP A 86 -11.90 4.40 -15.20
CA ASP A 86 -11.73 5.73 -15.82
C ASP A 86 -10.83 6.71 -15.05
N LEU A 87 -10.81 6.64 -13.71
CA LEU A 87 -10.07 7.61 -12.88
C LEU A 87 -8.61 7.18 -12.64
N GLY A 88 -8.33 5.88 -12.78
CA GLY A 88 -7.06 5.25 -12.46
C GLY A 88 -6.95 4.80 -11.01
N VAL A 89 -5.71 4.57 -10.58
CA VAL A 89 -5.34 4.33 -9.18
C VAL A 89 -5.08 5.69 -8.51
N GLN A 90 -5.87 6.03 -7.51
CA GLN A 90 -5.76 7.28 -6.77
C GLN A 90 -5.23 7.01 -5.37
N TYR A 91 -4.16 7.67 -4.96
CA TYR A 91 -3.53 7.48 -3.65
C TYR A 91 -3.87 8.64 -2.73
N PHE A 92 -4.20 8.32 -1.49
CA PHE A 92 -4.57 9.27 -0.45
C PHE A 92 -3.77 9.04 0.83
N VAL A 93 -3.41 10.16 1.48
CA VAL A 93 -2.90 10.16 2.85
C VAL A 93 -3.74 11.14 3.68
N ASP A 94 -4.34 10.66 4.76
CA ASP A 94 -5.27 11.41 5.63
C ASP A 94 -6.37 12.13 4.81
N GLY A 95 -7.04 11.39 3.94
CA GLY A 95 -8.09 11.90 3.04
C GLY A 95 -7.62 12.83 1.91
N ARG A 96 -6.33 13.19 1.84
CA ARG A 96 -5.79 14.07 0.79
C ARG A 96 -5.22 13.26 -0.37
N LEU A 97 -5.64 13.57 -1.60
CA LEU A 97 -5.07 13.00 -2.82
C LEU A 97 -3.59 13.41 -2.98
N VAL A 98 -2.70 12.43 -3.11
CA VAL A 98 -1.24 12.64 -3.20
C VAL A 98 -0.64 12.21 -4.53
N HIS A 99 -1.28 11.27 -5.22
CA HIS A 99 -0.85 10.77 -6.53
C HIS A 99 -2.04 10.14 -7.27
N VAL A 100 -1.98 10.17 -8.61
CA VAL A 100 -2.92 9.48 -9.50
C VAL A 100 -2.10 8.78 -10.57
N ASN A 101 -2.34 7.50 -10.77
CA ASN A 101 -1.76 6.73 -11.86
C ASN A 101 -2.86 6.17 -12.76
N ARG A 102 -2.77 6.45 -14.07
CA ARG A 102 -3.74 5.96 -15.08
C ARG A 102 -3.18 4.87 -15.99
N ARG A 103 -1.99 4.36 -15.67
CA ARG A 103 -1.36 3.24 -16.39
C ARG A 103 -1.60 1.96 -15.59
N ASN A 104 -1.72 0.85 -16.31
CA ASN A 104 -1.79 -0.50 -15.72
C ASN A 104 -2.84 -0.60 -14.58
N VAL A 105 -3.97 0.08 -14.77
CA VAL A 105 -5.07 0.04 -13.81
C VAL A 105 -5.63 -1.38 -13.84
N PRO A 106 -5.72 -2.08 -12.69
CA PRO A 106 -6.36 -3.39 -12.64
C PRO A 106 -7.77 -3.32 -13.23
N GLY A 107 -8.05 -4.18 -14.21
CA GLY A 107 -9.35 -4.26 -14.87
C GLY A 107 -10.36 -5.10 -14.08
N ASP A 108 -11.62 -5.08 -14.55
CA ASP A 108 -12.69 -5.88 -13.93
C ASP A 108 -12.33 -7.38 -13.92
N GLY A 109 -12.56 -8.02 -12.76
CA GLY A 109 -12.25 -9.43 -12.55
C GLY A 109 -10.76 -9.74 -12.31
N MET A 110 -9.86 -8.75 -12.38
CA MET A 110 -8.50 -8.88 -11.88
C MET A 110 -8.56 -8.81 -10.36
N GLY A 111 -8.72 -9.97 -9.71
CA GLY A 111 -8.63 -10.06 -8.26
C GLY A 111 -7.23 -9.67 -7.76
N GLY A 112 -7.05 -9.71 -6.45
CA GLY A 112 -5.77 -9.40 -5.80
C GLY A 112 -5.80 -9.83 -4.36
N ASN A 113 -4.65 -9.92 -3.74
CA ASN A 113 -4.55 -10.04 -2.29
C ASN A 113 -3.93 -8.78 -1.68
N LEU A 114 -4.51 -8.32 -0.57
CA LEU A 114 -3.90 -7.30 0.27
C LEU A 114 -2.70 -7.92 1.01
N GLN A 115 -1.50 -7.39 0.79
CA GLN A 115 -0.28 -7.84 1.47
C GLN A 115 0.32 -6.73 2.33
N PHE A 116 0.78 -7.12 3.52
CA PHE A 116 1.44 -6.26 4.49
C PHE A 116 2.80 -6.85 4.81
N LYS A 117 3.88 -6.14 4.48
CA LYS A 117 5.25 -6.63 4.64
C LYS A 117 6.10 -5.61 5.39
N LEU A 118 6.92 -6.12 6.30
CA LEU A 118 8.06 -5.40 6.86
C LEU A 118 9.31 -6.17 6.45
N TRP A 119 10.19 -5.55 5.66
CA TRP A 119 11.33 -6.26 5.10
C TRP A 119 12.55 -5.36 4.88
N ALA A 120 13.71 -6.00 4.82
CA ALA A 120 14.96 -5.42 4.36
C ALA A 120 15.85 -6.55 3.85
N ASP A 121 16.41 -6.40 2.67
CA ASP A 121 17.19 -7.43 1.98
C ASP A 121 18.66 -7.03 1.73
N GLY A 122 19.04 -5.81 2.12
CA GLY A 122 20.38 -5.28 1.87
C GLY A 122 20.52 -4.52 0.55
N ASN A 123 19.47 -4.44 -0.28
CA ASN A 123 19.52 -3.71 -1.54
C ASN A 123 19.66 -2.20 -1.29
N SER A 124 20.80 -1.62 -1.66
CA SER A 124 21.08 -0.19 -1.47
C SER A 124 20.19 0.73 -2.30
N TRP A 125 19.50 0.25 -3.34
CA TRP A 125 18.56 1.07 -4.12
C TRP A 125 17.23 1.30 -3.41
N TRP A 126 16.80 0.37 -2.55
CA TRP A 126 15.44 0.39 -2.01
C TRP A 126 15.39 0.23 -0.49
N SER A 127 15.56 -0.99 0.00
CA SER A 127 15.33 -1.32 1.41
C SER A 127 16.52 -1.01 2.33
N GLY A 128 17.74 -1.04 1.77
CA GLY A 128 18.97 -0.91 2.52
C GLY A 128 19.25 -2.13 3.41
N ARG A 129 20.26 -2.01 4.26
CA ARG A 129 20.65 -3.06 5.21
C ARG A 129 19.56 -3.29 6.26
N PRO A 130 19.31 -4.55 6.67
CA PRO A 130 18.49 -4.84 7.84
C PRO A 130 19.00 -4.10 9.08
N SER A 131 18.06 -3.61 9.88
CA SER A 131 18.37 -2.88 11.11
C SER A 131 18.85 -3.83 12.22
N THR A 132 19.70 -3.30 13.10
CA THR A 132 20.36 -4.05 14.18
C THR A 132 19.53 -4.13 15.47
N THR A 133 18.33 -3.56 15.48
CA THR A 133 17.39 -3.60 16.60
C THR A 133 16.08 -4.29 16.18
N ASP A 134 15.07 -4.31 17.03
CA ASP A 134 13.71 -4.69 16.62
C ASP A 134 13.02 -3.51 15.94
N VAL A 135 12.11 -3.80 14.99
CA VAL A 135 11.13 -2.82 14.48
C VAL A 135 9.80 -3.53 14.27
N PHE A 136 8.76 -2.74 14.48
CA PHE A 136 7.39 -3.13 14.43
C PHE A 136 6.68 -2.31 13.35
N LEU A 137 5.94 -2.99 12.49
CA LEU A 137 4.85 -2.41 11.70
C LEU A 137 3.58 -2.58 12.53
N THR A 138 2.91 -1.47 12.86
CA THR A 138 1.63 -1.54 13.58
C THR A 138 0.50 -1.03 12.69
N ILE A 139 -0.46 -1.91 12.46
CA ILE A 139 -1.68 -1.62 11.69
C ILE A 139 -2.83 -1.54 12.68
N LYS A 140 -3.46 -0.37 12.76
CA LYS A 140 -4.60 -0.15 13.67
C LYS A 140 -5.91 -0.63 13.08
N SER A 141 -6.13 -0.43 11.78
CA SER A 141 -7.27 -1.01 11.08
C SER A 141 -7.07 -1.06 9.58
N ILE A 142 -7.73 -2.05 8.97
CA ILE A 142 -7.87 -2.23 7.54
C ILE A 142 -9.36 -2.09 7.23
N VAL A 143 -9.67 -1.30 6.22
CA VAL A 143 -11.04 -1.14 5.71
C VAL A 143 -10.95 -1.31 4.21
N ALA A 144 -11.78 -2.20 3.67
CA ALA A 144 -11.86 -2.48 2.25
C ALA A 144 -13.30 -2.29 1.81
N TYR A 145 -13.47 -1.65 0.65
CA TYR A 145 -14.75 -1.48 -0.02
C TYR A 145 -14.62 -2.06 -1.42
N PHE A 146 -15.68 -2.69 -1.90
CA PHE A 146 -15.78 -3.17 -3.27
C PHE A 146 -17.18 -2.85 -3.79
N ASN A 147 -17.27 -2.55 -5.07
CA ASN A 147 -18.55 -2.24 -5.70
C ASN A 147 -19.28 -3.54 -6.02
N VAL A 148 -20.55 -3.63 -5.63
CA VAL A 148 -21.46 -4.71 -5.99
C VAL A 148 -22.70 -4.16 -6.65
N SER A 149 -23.17 -4.81 -7.72
CA SER A 149 -24.44 -4.47 -8.36
C SER A 149 -25.64 -5.18 -7.73
N SER A 150 -25.39 -6.23 -6.95
CA SER A 150 -26.38 -7.04 -6.25
C SER A 150 -25.72 -7.67 -5.01
N PRO A 151 -26.49 -8.05 -3.98
CA PRO A 151 -25.95 -8.82 -2.87
C PRO A 151 -25.19 -10.05 -3.37
N ASP A 152 -23.99 -10.26 -2.85
CA ASP A 152 -23.12 -11.39 -3.19
C ASP A 152 -23.15 -12.42 -2.06
N PRO A 153 -23.79 -13.59 -2.25
CA PRO A 153 -23.83 -14.64 -1.24
C PRO A 153 -22.44 -15.15 -0.85
N GLU A 154 -21.50 -15.24 -1.81
CA GLU A 154 -20.15 -15.74 -1.51
C GLU A 154 -19.39 -14.78 -0.58
N TRP A 155 -19.68 -13.48 -0.70
CA TRP A 155 -19.12 -12.49 0.22
C TRP A 155 -19.67 -12.65 1.65
N TRP A 156 -20.96 -12.95 1.80
CA TRP A 156 -21.52 -13.24 3.12
C TRP A 156 -20.94 -14.51 3.73
N ASP A 157 -20.78 -15.57 2.94
CA ASP A 157 -20.13 -16.80 3.39
C ASP A 157 -18.67 -16.54 3.80
N GLY A 158 -17.95 -15.73 3.02
CA GLY A 158 -16.59 -15.30 3.35
C GLY A 158 -16.51 -14.46 4.62
N CYS A 159 -17.48 -13.58 4.83
CA CYS A 159 -17.62 -12.79 6.06
C CYS A 159 -17.82 -13.69 7.29
N GLU A 160 -18.76 -14.63 7.21
CA GLU A 160 -19.05 -15.57 8.31
C GLU A 160 -17.84 -16.44 8.62
N ALA A 161 -17.14 -16.93 7.59
CA ALA A 161 -15.90 -17.69 7.75
C ALA A 161 -14.78 -16.88 8.43
N ALA A 162 -14.78 -15.55 8.27
CA ALA A 162 -13.87 -14.63 8.95
C ALA A 162 -14.33 -14.20 10.36
N GLY A 163 -15.40 -14.79 10.90
CA GLY A 163 -15.94 -14.49 12.23
C GLY A 163 -16.81 -13.23 12.28
N GLY A 164 -17.30 -12.77 11.13
CA GLY A 164 -18.29 -11.70 11.02
C GLY A 164 -19.74 -12.21 10.97
N PRO A 165 -20.74 -11.31 11.01
CA PRO A 165 -20.59 -9.92 11.43
C PRO A 165 -20.36 -9.84 12.96
N SER A 166 -19.30 -9.15 13.39
CA SER A 166 -18.92 -8.93 14.79
C SER A 166 -18.32 -7.54 14.98
N GLN A 167 -17.86 -7.20 16.20
CA GLN A 167 -17.16 -5.91 16.43
C GLN A 167 -15.77 -5.88 15.78
N GLU A 168 -15.14 -7.03 15.59
CA GLU A 168 -13.79 -7.13 15.01
C GLU A 168 -13.84 -7.35 13.48
N THR A 169 -14.86 -8.06 12.99
CA THR A 169 -15.10 -8.31 11.56
C THR A 169 -16.46 -7.73 11.17
N VAL A 170 -16.46 -6.50 10.66
CA VAL A 170 -17.69 -5.80 10.25
C VAL A 170 -17.96 -6.04 8.77
N CYS A 171 -19.14 -6.56 8.46
CA CYS A 171 -19.60 -6.83 7.09
C CYS A 171 -20.88 -6.05 6.84
N LEU A 172 -20.82 -5.07 5.95
CA LEU A 172 -21.96 -4.26 5.54
C LEU A 172 -22.07 -4.22 4.01
N VAL A 173 -23.29 -4.46 3.50
CA VAL A 173 -23.69 -4.07 2.14
C VAL A 173 -24.56 -2.83 2.30
N THR A 174 -24.13 -1.70 1.74
CA THR A 174 -24.84 -0.41 1.80
C THR A 174 -25.40 -0.01 0.46
#